data_AF-A0A529ND11-F1
#
_entry.id   AF-A0A529ND11-F1
#
_cell.length_a   1.000
_cell.length_b   1.000
_cell.length_c   1.000
_cell.angle_alpha   90.00
_cell.angle_beta   90.00
_cell.angle_gamma   90.00
#
_symmetry.space_group_name_H-M   'P 1'
#
loop_
_entity.id
_entity.type
_entity.pdbx_description
1 polymer ?
#
loop_
_entity_poly.entity_id
_entity_poly.type
_entity_poly.pdbx_seq_one_letter_code
_entity_poly.pdbx_strand_id
1 'polypeptide(L)'
;MARDHLILSAFFFNPQGDHRMSWRHPRAPGREVLGFDYYRKLVQAAERARIDTIFVADHVSIWDSVKSGVAHYANARLEPLTLLSALAGVTRHIG
;
A
#
# COMPACT_ATOMS: atom_id res chain seq x y z
N MET A 1 32.63 6.05 1.79
CA MET A 1 32.17 5.97 3.19
C MET A 1 30.80 5.31 3.17
N ALA A 2 30.59 4.23 3.93
CA ALA A 2 29.27 3.63 4.04
C ALA A 2 28.33 4.64 4.73
N ARG A 3 27.08 4.75 4.26
CA ARG A 3 26.05 5.53 4.96
C ARG A 3 25.58 4.70 6.15
N ASP A 4 25.66 5.25 7.36
CA ASP A 4 25.10 4.63 8.59
C ASP A 4 23.57 4.73 8.68
N HIS A 5 22.89 5.00 7.56
CA HIS A 5 21.44 5.18 7.46
C HIS A 5 20.85 4.11 6.53
N LEU A 6 19.95 3.29 7.06
CA LEU A 6 19.15 2.37 6.27
C LEU A 6 18.03 3.15 5.59
N ILE A 7 17.92 3.02 4.27
CA ILE A 7 16.78 3.56 3.52
C ILE A 7 15.60 2.60 3.72
N LEU A 8 14.54 3.09 4.34
CA LEU A 8 13.33 2.34 4.63
C LEU A 8 12.25 2.71 3.62
N SER A 9 11.79 1.71 2.87
CA SER A 9 10.64 1.84 1.96
C SER A 9 9.46 1.04 2.50
N ALA A 10 8.32 1.70 2.68
CA ALA A 10 7.07 1.02 3.00
C ALA A 10 6.40 0.52 1.72
N PHE A 11 6.26 -0.80 1.60
CA PHE A 11 5.68 -1.43 0.43
C PHE A 11 4.15 -1.47 0.51
N PHE A 12 3.48 -0.82 -0.45
CA PHE A 12 2.02 -0.79 -0.58
C PHE A 12 1.62 -1.54 -1.87
N PHE A 13 1.23 -2.80 -1.74
CA PHE A 13 0.74 -3.58 -2.88
C PHE A 13 -0.60 -4.23 -2.59
N ASN A 14 -0.71 -4.93 -1.46
CA ASN A 14 -1.98 -5.50 -1.01
C ASN A 14 -2.53 -4.65 0.14
N PRO A 15 -3.68 -3.98 -0.05
CA PRO A 15 -4.16 -3.00 0.93
C PRO A 15 -4.44 -3.58 2.31
N GLN A 16 -4.83 -4.86 2.40
CA GLN A 16 -5.06 -5.57 3.69
C GLN A 16 -3.79 -6.20 4.29
N GLY A 17 -2.62 -5.99 3.69
CA GLY A 17 -1.34 -6.58 4.06
C GLY A 17 -0.80 -7.54 3.00
N ASP A 18 0.53 -7.56 2.80
CA ASP A 18 1.16 -8.24 1.66
C ASP A 18 1.24 -9.76 1.74
N HIS A 19 1.05 -10.33 2.93
CA HIS A 19 0.80 -11.75 2.99
C HIS A 19 -0.53 -12.07 2.29
N ARG A 20 -0.55 -13.03 1.36
CA ARG A 20 -1.69 -13.30 0.46
C ARG A 20 -3.03 -13.50 1.19
N MET A 21 -2.99 -14.00 2.42
CA MET A 21 -4.18 -14.27 3.24
C MET A 21 -4.41 -13.22 4.34
N SER A 22 -3.71 -12.08 4.33
CA SER A 22 -3.83 -11.05 5.39
C SER A 22 -5.26 -10.56 5.56
N TRP A 23 -6.03 -10.50 4.47
CA TRP A 23 -7.44 -10.12 4.48
C TRP A 23 -8.35 -11.00 5.37
N ARG A 24 -7.92 -12.21 5.72
CA ARG A 24 -8.66 -13.12 6.62
C ARG A 24 -8.43 -12.82 8.10
N HIS A 25 -7.44 -11.99 8.42
CA HIS A 25 -7.12 -11.68 9.80
C HIS A 25 -8.26 -10.85 10.43
N PRO A 26 -8.67 -11.11 11.69
CA PRO A 26 -9.82 -10.41 12.30
C PRO A 26 -9.66 -8.88 12.41
N ARG A 27 -8.41 -8.39 12.36
CA ARG A 27 -8.08 -6.95 12.36
C ARG A 27 -7.71 -6.41 10.97
N ALA A 28 -7.90 -7.20 9.90
CA ALA A 28 -7.66 -6.73 8.56
C ALA A 28 -8.66 -5.62 8.19
N PRO A 29 -8.24 -4.60 7.44
CA PRO A 29 -9.15 -3.57 6.98
C PRO A 29 -10.14 -4.15 5.96
N GLY A 30 -11.37 -3.63 5.99
CA GLY A 30 -12.47 -4.03 5.14
C GLY A 30 -12.53 -3.24 3.82
N ARG A 31 -13.66 -2.58 3.56
CA ARG A 31 -13.90 -1.81 2.32
C ARG A 31 -13.22 -0.45 2.31
N GLU A 32 -12.78 0.05 3.47
CA GLU A 32 -12.07 1.32 3.61
C GLU A 32 -10.79 1.39 2.79
N VAL A 33 -10.21 0.24 2.44
CA VAL A 33 -9.05 0.15 1.55
C VAL A 33 -9.29 0.72 0.15
N LEU A 34 -10.55 0.91 -0.24
CA LEU A 34 -10.91 1.52 -1.52
C LEU A 34 -11.09 3.05 -1.42
N GLY A 35 -10.82 3.63 -0.25
CA GLY A 35 -10.96 5.06 0.01
C GLY A 35 -9.61 5.73 0.28
N PHE A 36 -9.47 6.98 -0.16
CA PHE A 36 -8.28 7.79 0.05
C PHE A 36 -7.87 7.91 1.53
N ASP A 37 -8.86 8.03 2.43
CA ASP A 37 -8.62 8.20 3.87
C ASP A 37 -7.84 7.06 4.51
N TYR A 38 -7.96 5.85 3.98
CA TYR A 38 -7.17 4.71 4.43
C TYR A 38 -5.68 4.94 4.18
N TYR A 39 -5.33 5.28 2.94
CA TYR A 39 -3.96 5.53 2.52
C TYR A 39 -3.39 6.81 3.14
N ARG A 40 -4.20 7.86 3.30
CA ARG A 40 -3.83 9.08 4.02
C ARG A 40 -3.33 8.76 5.44
N LYS A 41 -4.05 7.92 6.18
CA LYS A 41 -3.65 7.51 7.54
C LYS A 41 -2.35 6.71 7.53
N LEU A 42 -2.18 5.80 6.56
CA LEU A 42 -0.97 5.01 6.42
C LEU A 42 0.26 5.87 6.09
N VAL A 43 0.18 6.74 5.08
CA VAL A 43 1.31 7.56 4.66
C VAL A 43 1.72 8.55 5.76
N GLN A 44 0.75 9.13 6.47
CA GLN A 44 1.04 10.03 7.59
C GLN A 44 1.66 9.27 8.78
N ALA A 45 1.29 8.01 8.99
CA ALA A 45 1.95 7.17 9.99
C ALA A 45 3.40 6.85 9.60
N ALA A 46 3.64 6.49 8.33
CA ALA A 46 4.97 6.23 7.80
C ALA A 46 5.88 7.47 7.87
N GLU A 47 5.35 8.65 7.51
CA GLU A 47 6.09 9.91 7.58
C GLU A 47 6.46 10.28 9.02
N ARG A 48 5.52 10.15 9.97
CA ARG A 48 5.81 10.36 11.41
C ARG A 48 6.88 9.39 11.93
N ALA A 49 6.94 8.19 11.38
CA ALA A 49 7.93 7.17 11.71
C ALA A 49 9.28 7.34 10.98
N ARG A 50 9.45 8.40 10.16
CA ARG A 50 10.67 8.67 9.38
C ARG A 50 11.01 7.58 8.35
N ILE A 51 9.99 6.90 7.82
CA ILE A 51 10.14 6.08 6.62
C ILE A 51 10.49 7.01 5.45
N ASP A 52 11.51 6.65 4.66
CA ASP A 52 12.04 7.51 3.60
C ASP A 52 11.07 7.61 2.41
N THR A 53 10.39 6.51 2.07
CA THR A 53 9.49 6.48 0.92
C THR A 53 8.39 5.42 1.02
N ILE A 54 7.28 5.63 0.32
CA ILE A 54 6.31 4.58 0.00
C ILE A 54 6.53 4.04 -1.41
N PHE A 55 6.49 2.72 -1.56
CA PHE A 55 6.52 2.08 -2.87
C PHE A 55 5.15 1.47 -3.18
N VAL A 56 4.43 2.08 -4.11
CA VAL A 56 3.08 1.62 -4.53
C VAL A 56 3.21 0.77 -5.79
N ALA A 57 3.01 -0.54 -5.66
CA ALA A 57 3.07 -1.45 -6.79
C ALA A 57 1.69 -1.68 -7.44
N ASP A 58 1.71 -2.08 -8.71
CA ASP A 58 0.49 -2.13 -9.51
C ASP A 58 0.41 -3.34 -10.45
N HIS A 59 -0.80 -3.63 -10.89
CA HIS A 59 -1.08 -4.48 -12.03
C HIS A 59 -2.31 -3.97 -12.78
N VAL A 60 -2.33 -4.15 -14.09
CA VAL A 60 -3.44 -3.72 -14.95
C VAL A 60 -4.36 -4.88 -15.38
N SER A 61 -4.18 -6.06 -14.77
CA SER A 61 -4.94 -7.27 -15.08
C SER A 61 -5.33 -8.04 -13.82
N ILE A 62 -6.49 -8.69 -13.85
CA ILE A 62 -6.93 -9.60 -12.79
C ILE A 62 -6.11 -10.88 -12.89
N TRP A 63 -5.67 -11.41 -11.76
CA TRP A 63 -5.01 -12.71 -11.71
C TRP A 63 -6.05 -13.83 -11.67
N ASP A 64 -6.48 -14.27 -12.85
CA ASP A 64 -7.56 -15.25 -13.03
C ASP A 64 -7.10 -16.57 -13.67
N SER A 65 -5.80 -16.72 -13.98
CA SER A 65 -5.23 -17.93 -14.59
C SER A 65 -5.43 -19.20 -13.75
N VAL A 66 -5.65 -19.04 -12.44
CA VAL A 66 -6.03 -20.11 -11.51
C VAL A 66 -7.18 -19.64 -10.61
N LYS A 67 -8.09 -20.56 -10.24
CA LYS A 67 -9.28 -20.27 -9.42
C LYS A 67 -8.94 -19.53 -8.12
N SER A 68 -7.82 -19.86 -7.49
CA SER A 68 -7.37 -19.22 -6.25
C SER A 68 -6.95 -17.76 -6.42
N GLY A 69 -6.59 -17.32 -7.62
CA GLY A 69 -6.21 -15.94 -7.90
C GLY A 69 -7.38 -14.97 -7.72
N VAL A 70 -8.56 -15.33 -8.20
CA VAL A 70 -9.78 -14.53 -7.97
C VAL A 70 -10.25 -14.63 -6.52
N ALA A 71 -10.22 -15.83 -5.94
CA ALA A 71 -10.81 -16.08 -4.62
C ALA A 71 -9.99 -15.55 -3.43
N HIS A 72 -8.67 -15.39 -3.59
CA HIS A 72 -7.78 -15.13 -2.46
C HIS A 72 -6.80 -13.98 -2.66
N TYR A 73 -6.70 -13.43 -3.88
CA TYR A 73 -5.79 -12.34 -4.15
C TYR A 73 -6.50 -10.97 -4.16
N ALA A 74 -5.81 -9.95 -3.64
CA ALA A 74 -6.29 -8.57 -3.67
C ALA A 74 -6.10 -7.98 -5.08
N ASN A 75 -7.08 -8.23 -5.95
CA ASN A 75 -7.09 -7.70 -7.32
C ASN A 75 -7.50 -6.22 -7.34
N ALA A 76 -8.50 -5.84 -6.53
CA ALA A 76 -8.97 -4.45 -6.47
C ALA A 76 -8.07 -3.57 -5.58
N ARG A 77 -7.66 -2.42 -6.12
CA ARG A 77 -6.80 -1.41 -5.47
C ARG A 77 -7.00 -0.05 -6.15
N LEU A 78 -6.55 1.02 -5.52
CA LEU A 78 -6.51 2.35 -6.16
C LEU A 78 -5.35 2.43 -7.16
N GLU A 79 -5.55 3.20 -8.23
CA GLU A 79 -4.53 3.43 -9.26
C GLU A 79 -3.38 4.28 -8.66
N PRO A 80 -2.10 3.87 -8.84
CA PRO A 80 -0.98 4.46 -8.12
C PRO A 80 -0.72 5.94 -8.42
N LEU A 81 -0.80 6.40 -9.66
CA LEU A 81 -0.43 7.78 -10.02
C LEU A 81 -1.42 8.78 -9.42
N THR A 82 -2.72 8.49 -9.52
CA THR A 82 -3.78 9.29 -8.90
C THR A 82 -3.69 9.24 -7.37
N LEU A 83 -3.42 8.06 -6.79
CA LEU A 83 -3.21 7.92 -5.35
C LEU A 83 -1.99 8.74 -4.87
N LEU A 84 -0.83 8.59 -5.50
CA LEU A 84 0.40 9.30 -5.16
C LEU A 84 0.22 10.81 -5.30
N SER A 85 -0.45 11.28 -6.35
CA SER A 85 -0.77 12.70 -6.53
C SER A 85 -1.60 13.25 -5.37
N ALA A 86 -2.58 12.49 -4.88
CA ALA A 86 -3.40 12.88 -3.75
C ALA A 86 -2.63 12.82 -2.41
N LEU A 87 -1.78 11.80 -2.22
CA LEU A 87 -0.97 11.64 -1.00
C LEU A 87 0.08 12.74 -0.86
N ALA A 88 0.68 13.18 -1.97
CA ALA A 88 1.62 14.30 -1.99
C ALA A 88 1.00 15.60 -1.45
N GLY A 89 -0.32 15.78 -1.59
CA GLY A 89 -1.04 16.94 -1.03
C GLY A 89 -1.20 16.91 0.50
N VAL A 90 -0.90 15.80 1.16
CA VAL A 90 -1.10 15.59 2.61
C VAL A 90 0.17 15.15 3.35
N THR A 91 1.32 15.15 2.68
CA THR A 91 2.66 14.85 3.21
C THR A 91 3.63 16.00 2.91
N ARG A 92 4.84 15.96 3.49
CA ARG A 92 5.89 16.98 3.25
C ARG A 92 7.25 16.43 2.84
N HIS A 93 7.65 15.28 3.37
CA HIS A 93 9.02 14.79 3.30
C HIS A 93 9.12 13.36 2.79
N ILE A 94 8.15 12.49 3.12
CA ILE A 94 8.17 11.12 2.65
C ILE A 94 8.07 11.08 1.12
N GLY A 95 8.95 10.31 0.50
CA GLY A 95 9.01 10.10 -0.96
C GLY A 95 7.95 9.15 -1.49
#